data_AF-A0A0F2RH77-F1
#
_entry.id   AF-A0A0F2RH77-F1
#
_cell.length_a   1.000
_cell.length_b   1.000
_cell.length_c   1.000
_cell.angle_alpha   90.00
_cell.angle_beta   90.00
_cell.angle_gamma   90.00
#
_symmetry.space_group_name_H-M   'P 1'
#
loop_
_entity.id
_entity.type
_entity.pdbx_description
1 polymer ?
#
loop_
_entity_poly.entity_id
_entity_poly.type
_entity_poly.pdbx_seq_one_letter_code
_entity_poly.pdbx_strand_id
1 'polypeptide(L)'
;MTWTPSDWRKLPAKHIPSDYPDAAALAAVEARLKGYPPLVFAGEARRLKKRLAEVAAGEAFLLQGGDCAESFKEFHPDNIRDTFRVILQMAVVLTFAAAKPVVKVGRIAGQFAKPRSEPIETIDGVTLPSYRGDNINGMDFTPEARIPDPERLMQAYSQSAATLNLLRAFSQGGYADLSNVHRWMLGFVDRSPQGERYEALADQITKSMDFMAACGVTSNSVPQMAQVEFYTSHEALLLGYEEAMTRIDSTSGDWYDTSAHMLWIGHRTRQVDHAHVNFCKGVKNPIGIKCGPGMETDELLRLIDVLNPADEAGRITLISRFGSDGVEKGLPPLARAIKKSGRTVVWSCDPMHGNTLKTESGFKTRPVDRILSEVRQFIDVLSAEGCYPGGVHFEMTGQNVTECIGGAQAISEGDLSSRYHTHCDPRLNGEQALELAFMIAEKLQGVGRGETNISLKAG
;
A
#
# COMPACT_ATOMS: atom_id res chain seq x y z
N MET A 1 29.26 -14.77 -5.48
CA MET A 1 29.57 -13.34 -5.31
C MET A 1 28.63 -12.78 -4.26
N THR A 2 29.14 -11.97 -3.34
CA THR A 2 28.34 -11.24 -2.35
C THR A 2 27.57 -10.13 -3.08
N TRP A 3 26.26 -10.04 -2.86
CA TRP A 3 25.41 -9.01 -3.48
C TRP A 3 25.82 -7.61 -3.01
N THR A 4 25.75 -6.63 -3.91
CA THR A 4 25.87 -5.20 -3.57
C THR A 4 24.69 -4.37 -4.07
N PRO A 5 24.35 -3.23 -3.44
CA PRO A 5 23.24 -2.38 -3.88
C PRO A 5 23.29 -1.93 -5.34
N SER A 6 24.45 -1.93 -6.00
CA SER A 6 24.62 -1.55 -7.41
C SER A 6 24.53 -2.71 -8.41
N ASP A 7 24.37 -3.96 -7.98
CA ASP A 7 24.39 -5.12 -8.88
C ASP A 7 23.26 -5.13 -9.90
N TRP A 8 22.13 -4.49 -9.56
CA TRP A 8 20.98 -4.34 -10.47
C TRP A 8 21.34 -3.59 -11.76
N ARG A 9 22.32 -2.68 -11.73
CA ARG A 9 22.73 -1.87 -12.89
C ARG A 9 23.29 -2.69 -14.05
N LYS A 10 23.71 -3.93 -13.78
CA LYS A 10 24.27 -4.87 -14.76
C LYS A 10 23.20 -5.73 -15.42
N LEU A 11 21.93 -5.56 -15.03
CA LEU A 11 20.82 -6.40 -15.45
C LEU A 11 19.82 -5.60 -16.29
N PRO A 12 19.01 -6.28 -17.12
CA PRO A 12 17.88 -5.64 -17.78
C PRO A 12 16.94 -5.00 -16.75
N ALA A 13 16.60 -3.73 -16.97
CA ALA A 13 15.68 -2.99 -16.12
C ALA A 13 14.51 -2.44 -16.96
N LYS A 14 13.29 -2.56 -16.44
CA LYS A 14 12.10 -2.00 -17.07
C LYS A 14 11.64 -0.74 -16.32
N HIS A 15 11.08 0.21 -17.05
CA HIS A 15 10.49 1.44 -16.48
C HIS A 15 11.45 2.32 -15.66
N ILE A 16 12.76 2.14 -15.84
CA ILE A 16 13.77 3.09 -15.36
C ILE A 16 14.08 4.05 -16.52
N PRO A 17 14.04 5.38 -16.33
CA PRO A 17 14.35 6.32 -17.40
C PRO A 17 15.79 6.14 -17.91
N SER A 18 15.92 5.97 -19.22
CA SER A 18 17.22 5.97 -19.93
C SER A 18 17.48 7.29 -20.65
N ASP A 19 16.56 8.24 -20.52
CA ASP A 19 16.45 9.51 -21.25
C ASP A 19 16.72 10.73 -20.35
N TYR A 20 17.44 10.56 -19.24
CA TYR A 20 18.02 11.68 -18.51
C TYR A 20 19.03 12.42 -19.41
N PRO A 21 18.90 13.74 -19.63
CA PRO A 21 19.77 14.49 -20.55
C PRO A 21 21.25 14.49 -20.16
N ASP A 22 21.53 14.43 -18.85
CA ASP A 22 22.88 14.42 -18.29
C ASP A 22 23.03 13.29 -17.27
N ALA A 23 23.72 12.23 -17.67
CA ALA A 23 24.00 11.08 -16.81
C ALA A 23 24.98 11.41 -15.67
N ALA A 24 25.86 12.39 -15.84
CA ALA A 24 26.79 12.82 -14.79
C ALA A 24 26.05 13.61 -13.71
N ALA A 25 25.08 14.46 -14.10
CA ALA A 25 24.18 15.13 -13.16
C ALA A 25 23.35 14.11 -12.34
N LEU A 26 22.82 13.07 -12.99
CA LEU A 26 22.13 11.98 -12.30
C LEU A 26 23.03 11.28 -11.27
N ALA A 27 24.24 10.88 -11.67
CA ALA A 27 25.18 10.24 -10.77
C ALA A 27 25.59 11.15 -9.59
N ALA A 28 25.71 12.46 -9.82
CA ALA A 28 26.00 13.44 -8.77
C ALA A 28 24.86 13.54 -7.75
N VAL A 29 23.59 13.55 -8.20
CA VAL A 29 22.43 13.53 -7.30
C VAL A 29 22.33 12.23 -6.51
N GLU A 30 22.53 11.07 -7.16
CA GLU A 30 22.56 9.77 -6.47
C GLU A 30 23.66 9.74 -5.39
N ALA A 31 24.84 10.30 -5.67
CA ALA A 31 25.93 10.41 -4.70
C ALA A 31 25.59 11.33 -3.51
N ARG A 32 24.88 12.44 -3.76
CA ARG A 32 24.39 13.34 -2.70
C ARG A 32 23.37 12.63 -1.80
N LEU A 33 22.36 11.96 -2.37
CA LEU A 33 21.36 11.20 -1.62
C LEU A 33 21.98 10.11 -0.75
N LYS A 34 23.02 9.43 -1.25
CA LYS A 34 23.75 8.43 -0.47
C LYS A 34 24.30 8.97 0.84
N GLY A 35 24.72 10.24 0.86
CA GLY A 35 25.22 10.95 2.03
C GLY A 35 24.14 11.50 2.97
N TYR A 36 22.85 11.44 2.61
CA TYR A 36 21.76 11.96 3.44
C TYR A 36 21.30 10.95 4.50
N PRO A 37 20.64 11.39 5.59
CA PRO A 37 20.06 10.50 6.58
C PRO A 37 19.06 9.48 5.97
N PRO A 38 18.93 8.28 6.56
CA PRO A 38 17.87 7.34 6.20
C PRO A 38 16.48 7.90 6.57
N LEU A 39 15.43 7.53 5.83
CA LEU A 39 14.05 7.87 6.20
C LEU A 39 13.52 6.96 7.32
N VAL A 40 13.89 5.67 7.27
CA VAL A 40 13.48 4.68 8.27
C VAL A 40 14.68 3.99 8.89
N PHE A 41 14.55 3.58 10.15
CA PHE A 41 15.57 2.77 10.81
C PHE A 41 15.33 1.27 10.52
N ALA A 42 16.41 0.51 10.30
CA ALA A 42 16.34 -0.92 9.97
C ALA A 42 15.60 -1.77 11.02
N GLY A 43 15.69 -1.40 12.31
CA GLY A 43 14.92 -2.04 13.37
C GLY A 43 13.40 -1.90 13.21
N GLU A 44 12.93 -0.83 12.56
CA GLU A 44 11.51 -0.62 12.26
C GLU A 44 11.05 -1.55 11.14
N ALA A 45 11.86 -1.74 10.09
CA ALA A 45 11.59 -2.72 9.04
C ALA A 45 11.56 -4.16 9.57
N ARG A 46 12.45 -4.52 10.52
CA ARG A 46 12.41 -5.81 11.22
C ARG A 46 11.14 -5.99 12.05
N ARG A 47 10.71 -4.94 12.75
CA ARG A 47 9.44 -4.95 13.51
C ARG A 47 8.27 -5.17 12.57
N LEU A 48 8.21 -4.46 11.43
CA LEU A 48 7.18 -4.69 10.41
C LEU A 48 7.20 -6.13 9.91
N LYS A 49 8.38 -6.71 9.62
CA LYS A 49 8.51 -8.12 9.21
C LYS A 49 7.88 -9.07 10.25
N LYS A 50 8.12 -8.83 11.55
CA LYS A 50 7.50 -9.60 12.63
C LYS A 50 5.97 -9.45 12.63
N ARG A 51 5.45 -8.24 12.46
CA ARG A 51 3.99 -8.00 12.34
C ARG A 51 3.39 -8.71 11.13
N LEU A 52 4.08 -8.71 10.00
CA LEU A 52 3.64 -9.43 8.80
C LEU A 52 3.75 -10.96 8.98
N ALA A 53 4.63 -11.45 9.84
CA ALA A 53 4.64 -12.87 10.23
C ALA A 53 3.37 -13.23 11.02
N GLU A 54 2.91 -12.36 11.94
CA GLU A 54 1.63 -12.52 12.64
C GLU A 54 0.45 -12.54 11.63
N VAL A 55 0.51 -11.70 10.58
CA VAL A 55 -0.48 -11.74 9.49
C VAL A 55 -0.43 -13.05 8.72
N ALA A 56 0.76 -13.54 8.34
CA ALA A 56 0.91 -14.80 7.62
C ALA A 56 0.42 -16.00 8.45
N ALA A 57 0.52 -15.93 9.78
CA ALA A 57 0.01 -16.92 10.72
C ALA A 57 -1.50 -16.84 10.96
N GLY A 58 -2.20 -15.85 10.39
CA GLY A 58 -3.63 -15.65 10.63
C GLY A 58 -3.97 -14.95 11.94
N GLU A 59 -2.98 -14.37 12.64
CA GLU A 59 -3.14 -13.73 13.94
C GLU A 59 -3.37 -12.21 13.84
N ALA A 60 -3.07 -11.61 12.69
CA ALA A 60 -3.26 -10.19 12.41
C ALA A 60 -3.77 -9.95 10.98
N PHE A 61 -4.18 -8.72 10.66
CA PHE A 61 -4.62 -8.33 9.31
C PHE A 61 -3.81 -7.13 8.80
N LEU A 62 -3.43 -7.12 7.52
CA LEU A 62 -2.71 -6.03 6.88
C LEU A 62 -3.67 -5.03 6.24
N LEU A 63 -3.58 -3.76 6.62
CA LEU A 63 -4.19 -2.64 5.92
C LEU A 63 -3.08 -1.79 5.29
N GLN A 64 -2.97 -1.87 3.96
CA GLN A 64 -2.08 -1.02 3.18
C GLN A 64 -2.88 -0.01 2.35
N GLY A 65 -2.56 1.28 2.42
CA GLY A 65 -3.36 2.31 1.74
C GLY A 65 -2.70 3.67 1.65
N GLY A 66 -3.10 4.46 0.65
CA GLY A 66 -2.64 5.84 0.47
C GLY A 66 -2.71 6.24 -1.00
N ASP A 67 -1.91 7.22 -1.40
CA ASP A 67 -1.99 7.77 -2.76
C ASP A 67 -1.61 6.77 -3.85
N CYS A 68 -2.16 7.02 -5.04
CA CYS A 68 -1.78 6.33 -6.25
C CYS A 68 -0.32 6.66 -6.63
N ALA A 69 -0.03 7.96 -6.70
CA ALA A 69 1.29 8.56 -6.75
C ALA A 69 1.25 9.87 -5.95
N GLU A 70 2.22 10.08 -5.07
CA GLU A 70 2.40 11.35 -4.37
C GLU A 70 2.83 12.44 -5.37
N SER A 71 2.40 13.67 -5.10
CA SER A 71 2.63 14.84 -5.93
C SER A 71 3.35 15.93 -5.15
N PHE A 72 4.29 16.62 -5.78
CA PHE A 72 4.93 17.81 -5.23
C PHE A 72 3.94 18.97 -5.12
N LYS A 73 2.93 19.03 -6.01
CA LYS A 73 1.87 20.05 -5.97
C LYS A 73 0.88 19.84 -4.81
N GLU A 74 0.66 18.59 -4.39
CA GLU A 74 -0.27 18.24 -3.30
C GLU A 74 0.41 18.14 -1.93
N PHE A 75 1.66 18.62 -1.79
CA PHE A 75 2.41 18.57 -0.54
C PHE A 75 1.86 19.57 0.49
N HIS A 76 0.87 19.11 1.27
CA HIS A 76 0.21 19.92 2.29
C HIS A 76 -0.03 19.09 3.57
N PRO A 77 0.17 19.68 4.78
CA PRO A 77 -0.01 18.95 6.04
C PRO A 77 -1.42 18.38 6.23
N ASP A 78 -2.45 19.08 5.74
CA ASP A 78 -3.83 18.59 5.81
C ASP A 78 -4.04 17.33 4.97
N ASN A 79 -3.46 17.24 3.78
CA ASN A 79 -3.58 16.06 2.91
C ASN A 79 -2.93 14.83 3.58
N ILE A 80 -1.78 15.02 4.20
CA ILE A 80 -1.07 13.97 4.97
C ILE A 80 -1.91 13.54 6.17
N ARG A 81 -2.42 14.50 6.95
CA ARG A 81 -3.26 14.26 8.12
C ARG A 81 -4.52 13.50 7.73
N ASP A 82 -5.21 13.93 6.69
CA ASP A 82 -6.52 13.38 6.33
C ASP A 82 -6.38 11.99 5.73
N THR A 83 -5.32 11.72 4.95
CA THR A 83 -4.99 10.36 4.50
C THR A 83 -4.66 9.44 5.67
N PHE A 84 -3.83 9.91 6.62
CA PHE A 84 -3.54 9.17 7.85
C PHE A 84 -4.82 8.87 8.66
N ARG A 85 -5.72 9.86 8.77
CA ARG A 85 -7.01 9.73 9.45
C ARG A 85 -7.87 8.63 8.83
N VAL A 86 -8.04 8.59 7.50
CA VAL A 86 -8.85 7.53 6.87
C VAL A 86 -8.26 6.14 7.15
N ILE A 87 -6.92 6.00 7.11
CA ILE A 87 -6.28 4.73 7.47
C ILE A 87 -6.57 4.34 8.92
N LEU A 88 -6.56 5.28 9.87
CA LEU A 88 -6.94 5.00 11.26
C LEU A 88 -8.40 4.59 11.41
N GLN A 89 -9.32 5.29 10.73
CA GLN A 89 -10.75 4.96 10.75
C GLN A 89 -10.98 3.52 10.25
N MET A 90 -10.39 3.17 9.10
CA MET A 90 -10.48 1.82 8.54
C MET A 90 -9.85 0.79 9.48
N ALA A 91 -8.66 1.08 10.04
CA ALA A 91 -7.96 0.18 10.93
C ALA A 91 -8.78 -0.13 12.18
N VAL A 92 -9.46 0.85 12.75
CA VAL A 92 -10.32 0.65 13.93
C VAL A 92 -11.54 -0.20 13.60
N VAL A 93 -12.24 0.07 12.49
CA VAL A 93 -13.35 -0.75 12.01
C VAL A 93 -12.92 -2.21 11.85
N LEU A 94 -11.80 -2.45 11.18
CA LEU A 94 -11.26 -3.79 10.95
C LEU A 94 -10.81 -4.46 12.25
N THR A 95 -10.15 -3.73 13.15
CA THR A 95 -9.68 -4.27 14.44
C THR A 95 -10.85 -4.73 15.30
N PHE A 96 -11.88 -3.88 15.42
CA PHE A 96 -13.06 -4.20 16.22
C PHE A 96 -13.82 -5.38 15.64
N ALA A 97 -14.00 -5.42 14.32
CA ALA A 97 -14.78 -6.46 13.69
C ALA A 97 -14.06 -7.82 13.63
N ALA A 98 -12.77 -7.83 13.29
CA ALA A 98 -11.98 -9.06 13.17
C ALA A 98 -11.47 -9.57 14.52
N ALA A 99 -11.55 -8.77 15.59
CA ALA A 99 -10.95 -9.03 16.90
C ALA A 99 -9.46 -9.43 16.80
N LYS A 100 -8.75 -8.84 15.85
CA LYS A 100 -7.33 -9.09 15.55
C LYS A 100 -6.57 -7.79 15.36
N PRO A 101 -5.27 -7.73 15.68
CA PRO A 101 -4.44 -6.58 15.37
C PRO A 101 -4.45 -6.26 13.87
N VAL A 102 -4.52 -4.96 13.53
CA VAL A 102 -4.34 -4.48 12.16
C VAL A 102 -2.97 -3.85 12.00
N VAL A 103 -2.16 -4.33 11.06
CA VAL A 103 -0.87 -3.76 10.66
C VAL A 103 -1.12 -2.65 9.65
N LYS A 104 -0.74 -1.42 9.99
CA LYS A 104 -1.03 -0.21 9.19
C LYS A 104 0.18 0.19 8.35
N VAL A 105 0.06 0.14 7.03
CA VAL A 105 1.15 0.48 6.10
C VAL A 105 0.66 1.53 5.09
N GLY A 106 1.22 2.73 5.16
CA GLY A 106 0.92 3.81 4.23
C GLY A 106 1.61 3.63 2.88
N ARG A 107 0.91 3.96 1.79
CA ARG A 107 1.53 4.29 0.48
C ARG A 107 1.86 5.79 0.49
N ILE A 108 2.90 6.14 1.22
CA ILE A 108 3.19 7.53 1.57
C ILE A 108 4.67 7.71 1.93
N ALA A 109 5.18 8.93 1.77
CA ALA A 109 6.57 9.30 1.98
C ALA A 109 7.57 8.59 1.06
N GLY A 110 7.19 8.35 -0.20
CA GLY A 110 8.10 7.77 -1.21
C GLY A 110 7.44 7.31 -2.50
N GLN A 111 6.11 7.30 -2.58
CA GLN A 111 5.34 6.74 -3.68
C GLN A 111 5.22 7.72 -4.86
N PHE A 112 6.34 8.22 -5.38
CA PHE A 112 6.35 9.20 -6.48
C PHE A 112 6.38 8.55 -7.87
N ALA A 113 7.20 7.51 -8.05
CA ALA A 113 7.44 6.92 -9.35
C ALA A 113 6.26 6.03 -9.79
N LYS A 114 5.95 6.05 -11.09
CA LYS A 114 4.87 5.26 -11.70
C LYS A 114 5.34 4.56 -12.98
N PRO A 115 5.12 3.23 -13.11
CA PRO A 115 5.35 2.57 -14.38
C PRO A 115 4.25 2.97 -15.37
N ARG A 116 4.62 3.11 -16.65
CA ARG A 116 3.71 3.52 -17.72
C ARG A 116 3.54 2.40 -18.74
N SER A 117 2.30 2.17 -19.18
CA SER A 117 2.03 1.20 -20.26
C SER A 117 2.71 1.62 -21.55
N GLU A 118 2.66 2.91 -21.87
CA GLU A 118 3.30 3.50 -23.05
C GLU A 118 4.41 4.48 -22.64
N PRO A 119 5.57 4.47 -23.31
CA PRO A 119 6.67 5.39 -23.00
C PRO A 119 6.38 6.84 -23.42
N ILE A 120 5.45 7.02 -24.35
CA ILE A 120 5.02 8.31 -24.92
C ILE A 120 3.52 8.52 -24.72
N GLU A 121 3.08 9.77 -24.82
CA GLU A 121 1.69 10.21 -24.72
C GLU A 121 1.43 11.24 -25.83
N THR A 122 0.31 11.09 -26.54
CA THR A 122 -0.12 11.99 -27.62
C THR A 122 -1.43 12.68 -27.24
N ILE A 123 -1.43 14.01 -27.21
CA ILE A 123 -2.60 14.85 -26.94
C ILE A 123 -2.65 15.92 -28.03
N ASP A 124 -3.81 16.08 -28.69
CA ASP A 124 -4.05 17.06 -29.75
C ASP A 124 -2.97 17.09 -30.85
N GLY A 125 -2.47 15.91 -31.23
CA GLY A 125 -1.46 15.74 -32.28
C GLY A 125 -0.01 15.96 -31.83
N VAL A 126 0.23 16.44 -30.60
CA VAL A 126 1.57 16.58 -30.02
C VAL A 126 1.94 15.32 -29.26
N THR A 127 3.15 14.78 -29.46
CA THR A 127 3.64 13.56 -28.79
C THR A 127 4.84 13.88 -27.90
N LEU A 128 4.74 13.54 -26.61
CA LEU A 128 5.78 13.78 -25.60
C LEU A 128 6.06 12.50 -24.80
N PRO A 129 7.19 12.40 -24.07
CA PRO A 129 7.38 11.35 -23.07
C PRO A 129 6.22 11.33 -22.08
N SER A 130 5.76 10.15 -21.71
CA SER A 130 4.75 9.99 -20.66
C SER A 130 5.24 10.58 -19.33
N TYR A 131 4.35 11.17 -18.54
CA TYR A 131 4.63 11.49 -17.13
C TYR A 131 4.94 10.21 -16.34
N ARG A 132 6.06 10.13 -15.62
CA ARG A 132 6.53 8.90 -14.94
C ARG A 132 6.53 9.01 -13.42
N GLY A 133 5.98 10.08 -12.86
CA GLY A 133 6.07 10.39 -11.44
C GLY A 133 6.92 11.62 -11.18
N ASP A 134 6.57 12.37 -10.14
CA ASP A 134 7.17 13.67 -9.85
C ASP A 134 8.65 13.58 -9.49
N ASN A 135 9.14 12.41 -9.06
CA ASN A 135 10.57 12.16 -8.83
C ASN A 135 11.36 11.89 -10.13
N ILE A 136 10.72 11.91 -11.30
CA ILE A 136 11.34 11.74 -12.62
C ILE A 136 11.10 12.98 -13.50
N ASN A 137 9.85 13.32 -13.78
CA ASN A 137 9.47 14.44 -14.65
C ASN A 137 8.15 15.10 -14.18
N GLY A 138 7.76 16.21 -14.79
CA GLY A 138 6.56 16.96 -14.45
C GLY A 138 5.29 16.48 -15.14
N MET A 139 4.15 16.74 -14.52
CA MET A 139 2.82 16.34 -15.02
C MET A 139 2.38 17.12 -16.26
N ASP A 140 2.74 18.41 -16.32
CA ASP A 140 2.30 19.33 -17.37
C ASP A 140 2.68 18.79 -18.77
N PHE A 141 1.77 18.88 -19.74
CA PHE A 141 1.98 18.34 -21.09
C PHE A 141 2.77 19.34 -21.95
N THR A 142 4.00 19.64 -21.54
CA THR A 142 4.95 20.47 -22.31
C THR A 142 6.29 19.75 -22.51
N PRO A 143 7.03 20.04 -23.59
CA PRO A 143 8.34 19.44 -23.81
C PRO A 143 9.28 19.57 -22.60
N GLU A 144 9.31 20.75 -21.97
CA GLU A 144 10.20 21.05 -20.85
C GLU A 144 9.83 20.25 -19.59
N ALA A 145 8.53 20.18 -19.27
CA ALA A 145 8.06 19.46 -18.11
C ALA A 145 8.29 17.95 -18.22
N ARG A 146 8.26 17.39 -19.44
CA ARG A 146 8.39 15.94 -19.67
C ARG A 146 9.83 15.42 -19.71
N ILE A 147 10.82 16.31 -19.77
CA ILE A 147 12.24 15.94 -19.67
C ILE A 147 12.54 15.43 -18.25
N PRO A 148 13.17 14.24 -18.09
CA PRO A 148 13.61 13.77 -16.78
C PRO A 148 14.64 14.71 -16.14
N ASP A 149 14.41 15.09 -14.89
CA ASP A 149 15.28 15.98 -14.12
C ASP A 149 15.80 15.27 -12.86
N PRO A 150 17.13 15.05 -12.73
CA PRO A 150 17.70 14.39 -11.56
C PRO A 150 17.42 15.10 -10.23
N GLU A 151 17.32 16.43 -10.18
CA GLU A 151 17.12 17.15 -8.92
C GLU A 151 15.75 16.84 -8.29
N ARG A 152 14.80 16.33 -9.07
CA ARG A 152 13.52 15.81 -8.55
C ARG A 152 13.70 14.66 -7.55
N LEU A 153 14.80 13.91 -7.61
CA LEU A 153 15.15 12.91 -6.60
C LEU A 153 15.43 13.55 -5.23
N MET A 154 16.09 14.71 -5.21
CA MET A 154 16.35 15.47 -3.97
C MET A 154 15.07 16.05 -3.39
N GLN A 155 14.18 16.54 -4.27
CA GLN A 155 12.87 17.05 -3.87
C GLN A 155 12.00 15.93 -3.29
N ALA A 156 11.96 14.76 -3.95
CA ALA A 156 11.26 13.58 -3.47
C ALA A 156 11.74 13.16 -2.07
N TYR A 157 13.06 13.07 -1.86
CA TYR A 157 13.63 12.79 -0.53
C TYR A 157 13.16 13.81 0.52
N SER A 158 13.23 15.10 0.20
CA SER A 158 12.89 16.17 1.15
C SER A 158 11.41 16.13 1.54
N GLN A 159 10.53 15.90 0.56
CA GLN A 159 9.10 15.72 0.81
C GLN A 159 8.83 14.44 1.61
N SER A 160 9.47 13.32 1.27
CA SER A 160 9.39 12.07 2.04
C SER A 160 9.78 12.27 3.50
N ALA A 161 10.90 12.94 3.76
CA ALA A 161 11.40 13.19 5.11
C ALA A 161 10.41 14.05 5.93
N ALA A 162 9.91 15.13 5.33
CA ALA A 162 8.94 16.01 5.98
C ALA A 162 7.60 15.31 6.26
N THR A 163 7.09 14.57 5.28
CA THR A 163 5.85 13.78 5.41
C THR A 163 5.99 12.71 6.50
N LEU A 164 7.08 11.95 6.50
CA LEU A 164 7.31 10.91 7.50
C LEU A 164 7.50 11.50 8.91
N ASN A 165 8.18 12.63 9.03
CA ASN A 165 8.29 13.33 10.31
C ASN A 165 6.91 13.71 10.87
N LEU A 166 6.04 14.26 10.03
CA LEU A 166 4.68 14.61 10.44
C LEU A 166 3.84 13.38 10.80
N LEU A 167 3.95 12.29 10.03
CA LEU A 167 3.27 11.02 10.35
C LEU A 167 3.74 10.44 11.68
N ARG A 168 5.04 10.50 11.98
CA ARG A 168 5.59 10.08 13.28
C ARG A 168 4.98 10.92 14.41
N ALA A 169 4.90 12.23 14.24
CA ALA A 169 4.26 13.12 15.20
C ALA A 169 2.77 12.78 15.42
N PHE A 170 2.00 12.48 14.37
CA PHE A 170 0.60 12.05 14.54
C PHE A 170 0.48 10.67 15.20
N SER A 171 1.35 9.73 14.85
CA SER A 171 1.29 8.35 15.35
C SER A 171 1.65 8.20 16.83
N GLN A 172 2.52 9.08 17.36
CA GLN A 172 3.06 9.00 18.72
C GLN A 172 2.68 10.18 19.61
N GLY A 173 2.31 11.33 19.03
CA GLY A 173 2.00 12.59 19.73
C GLY A 173 0.55 12.74 20.18
N GLY A 174 -0.19 11.64 20.30
CA GLY A 174 -1.56 11.61 20.83
C GLY A 174 -2.68 11.77 19.81
N TYR A 175 -2.41 12.15 18.55
CA TYR A 175 -3.46 12.21 17.52
C TYR A 175 -4.10 10.84 17.28
N ALA A 176 -3.29 9.78 17.32
CA ALA A 176 -3.71 8.39 17.11
C ALA A 176 -4.24 7.68 18.37
N ASP A 177 -4.40 8.40 19.49
CA ASP A 177 -5.01 7.85 20.71
C ASP A 177 -6.47 7.45 20.43
N LEU A 178 -6.86 6.24 20.84
CA LEU A 178 -8.21 5.69 20.59
C LEU A 178 -9.33 6.54 21.22
N SER A 179 -9.04 7.32 22.26
CA SER A 179 -9.99 8.30 22.81
C SER A 179 -10.39 9.39 21.80
N ASN A 180 -9.61 9.58 20.73
CA ASN A 180 -9.93 10.51 19.64
C ASN A 180 -10.75 9.87 18.52
N VAL A 181 -11.25 8.63 18.64
CA VAL A 181 -11.95 7.91 17.56
C VAL A 181 -13.11 8.71 16.94
N HIS A 182 -13.85 9.47 17.75
CA HIS A 182 -14.90 10.39 17.27
C HIS A 182 -14.33 11.59 16.50
N ARG A 183 -13.17 12.12 16.90
CA ARG A 183 -12.50 13.24 16.23
C ARG A 183 -11.92 12.86 14.85
N TRP A 184 -11.78 11.58 14.58
CA TRP A 184 -11.39 11.10 13.26
C TRP A 184 -12.56 11.08 12.27
N MET A 185 -13.79 11.31 12.71
CA MET A 185 -14.92 11.44 11.81
C MET A 185 -14.71 12.67 10.91
N LEU A 186 -14.44 12.43 9.63
CA LEU A 186 -14.33 13.48 8.63
C LEU A 186 -15.69 14.16 8.44
N GLY A 187 -15.72 15.48 8.34
CA GLY A 187 -16.97 16.25 8.30
C GLY A 187 -17.88 15.96 7.10
N PHE A 188 -17.39 15.28 6.06
CA PHE A 188 -18.23 14.79 4.96
C PHE A 188 -18.80 13.39 5.23
N VAL A 189 -18.06 12.53 5.94
CA VAL A 189 -18.50 11.19 6.36
C VAL A 189 -19.68 11.27 7.34
N ASP A 190 -19.69 12.30 8.19
CA ASP A 190 -20.74 12.60 9.20
C ASP A 190 -22.17 12.64 8.63
N ARG A 191 -22.33 12.91 7.33
CA ARG A 191 -23.65 13.05 6.67
C ARG A 191 -24.08 11.84 5.86
N SER A 192 -23.42 10.69 6.04
CA SER A 192 -23.66 9.47 5.25
C SER A 192 -24.18 8.32 6.12
N PRO A 193 -24.89 7.32 5.54
CA PRO A 193 -25.25 6.10 6.26
C PRO A 193 -24.04 5.34 6.85
N GLN A 194 -22.88 5.48 6.22
CA GLN A 194 -21.62 4.91 6.74
C GLN A 194 -21.09 5.70 7.94
N GLY A 195 -21.35 7.01 7.98
CA GLY A 195 -21.11 7.87 9.14
C GLY A 195 -21.87 7.40 10.37
N GLU A 196 -23.18 7.13 10.23
CA GLU A 196 -24.01 6.61 11.33
C GLU A 196 -23.48 5.26 11.86
N ARG A 197 -23.09 4.35 10.96
CA ARG A 197 -22.47 3.06 11.34
C ARG A 197 -21.14 3.25 12.08
N TYR A 198 -20.32 4.21 11.63
CA TYR A 198 -19.07 4.54 12.29
C TYR A 198 -19.26 5.21 13.63
N GLU A 199 -20.26 6.08 13.77
CA GLU A 199 -20.62 6.70 15.04
C GLU A 199 -21.04 5.64 16.06
N ALA A 200 -21.92 4.70 15.68
CA ALA A 200 -22.32 3.60 16.54
C ALA A 200 -21.14 2.71 16.97
N LEU A 201 -20.18 2.49 16.07
CA LEU A 201 -18.94 1.77 16.40
C LEU A 201 -18.06 2.59 17.36
N ALA A 202 -17.89 3.89 17.08
CA ALA A 202 -17.11 4.79 17.92
C ALA A 202 -17.66 4.83 19.35
N ASP A 203 -18.99 4.87 19.51
CA ASP A 203 -19.66 4.77 20.82
C ASP A 203 -19.34 3.45 21.55
N GLN A 204 -19.31 2.32 20.83
CA GLN A 204 -18.96 1.02 21.41
C GLN A 204 -17.49 0.99 21.86
N ILE A 205 -16.59 1.60 21.09
CA ILE A 205 -15.19 1.72 21.45
C ILE A 205 -15.04 2.61 22.67
N THR A 206 -15.70 3.77 22.71
CA THR A 206 -15.69 4.67 23.86
C THR A 206 -16.14 3.94 25.14
N LYS A 207 -17.26 3.21 25.08
CA LYS A 207 -17.72 2.38 26.23
C LYS A 207 -16.70 1.32 26.64
N SER A 208 -16.01 0.69 25.68
CA SER A 208 -14.98 -0.31 25.96
C SER A 208 -13.75 0.32 26.62
N MET A 209 -13.36 1.52 26.17
CA MET A 209 -12.28 2.31 26.76
C MET A 209 -12.62 2.75 28.19
N ASP A 210 -13.85 3.20 28.43
CA ASP A 210 -14.34 3.56 29.78
C ASP A 210 -14.31 2.36 30.72
N PHE A 211 -14.70 1.18 30.24
CA PHE A 211 -14.59 -0.06 31.01
C PHE A 211 -13.13 -0.41 31.34
N MET A 212 -12.23 -0.33 30.35
CA MET A 212 -10.79 -0.56 30.58
C MET A 212 -10.22 0.43 31.60
N ALA A 213 -10.60 1.71 31.50
CA ALA A 213 -10.20 2.74 32.45
C ALA A 213 -10.71 2.45 33.87
N ALA A 214 -11.97 2.00 34.01
CA ALA A 214 -12.52 1.56 35.29
C ALA A 214 -11.79 0.33 35.87
N CYS A 215 -11.21 -0.51 35.03
CA CYS A 215 -10.32 -1.61 35.43
C CYS A 215 -8.85 -1.17 35.68
N GLY A 216 -8.52 0.12 35.60
CA GLY A 216 -7.17 0.65 35.82
C GLY A 216 -6.26 0.64 34.58
N VAL A 217 -6.80 0.31 33.40
CA VAL A 217 -6.06 0.29 32.13
C VAL A 217 -6.39 1.55 31.34
N THR A 218 -5.41 2.46 31.23
CA THR A 218 -5.57 3.76 30.57
C THR A 218 -4.44 3.99 29.58
N SER A 219 -4.56 5.01 28.73
CA SER A 219 -3.48 5.44 27.84
C SER A 219 -2.19 5.85 28.57
N ASN A 220 -2.29 6.27 29.84
CA ASN A 220 -1.14 6.57 30.69
C ASN A 220 -0.45 5.31 31.22
N SER A 221 -1.19 4.22 31.49
CA SER A 221 -0.63 2.97 31.99
C SER A 221 -0.25 1.99 30.87
N VAL A 222 -0.88 2.10 29.70
CA VAL A 222 -0.63 1.27 28.51
C VAL A 222 -0.44 2.17 27.28
N PRO A 223 0.80 2.56 26.95
CA PRO A 223 1.11 3.45 25.82
C PRO A 223 0.56 2.98 24.48
N GLN A 224 0.34 1.68 24.30
CA GLN A 224 -0.24 1.08 23.09
C GLN A 224 -1.69 1.54 22.81
N MET A 225 -2.38 2.12 23.81
CA MET A 225 -3.70 2.73 23.60
C MET A 225 -3.61 4.17 23.07
N ALA A 226 -2.47 4.84 23.31
CA ALA A 226 -2.23 6.24 22.95
C ALA A 226 -1.46 6.40 21.62
N GLN A 227 -0.78 5.34 21.19
CA GLN A 227 0.16 5.34 20.07
C GLN A 227 -0.15 4.22 19.09
N VAL A 228 0.15 4.48 17.82
CA VAL A 228 0.01 3.47 16.76
C VAL A 228 1.34 3.25 16.05
N GLU A 229 1.65 1.99 15.77
CA GLU A 229 2.70 1.65 14.81
C GLU A 229 2.16 1.96 13.40
N PHE A 230 2.78 2.91 12.70
CA PHE A 230 2.48 3.25 11.32
C PHE A 230 3.74 3.12 10.46
N TYR A 231 3.63 2.35 9.39
CA TYR A 231 4.74 2.06 8.49
C TYR A 231 4.51 2.72 7.13
N THR A 232 5.57 2.83 6.32
CA THR A 232 5.54 3.42 4.98
C THR A 232 5.97 2.42 3.94
N SER A 233 5.47 2.58 2.73
CA SER A 233 5.77 1.73 1.59
C SER A 233 5.63 2.45 0.26
N HIS A 234 6.43 2.02 -0.71
CA HIS A 234 6.31 2.42 -2.12
C HIS A 234 6.79 1.30 -3.06
N GLU A 235 6.50 1.47 -4.35
CA GLU A 235 7.05 0.60 -5.39
C GLU A 235 8.54 0.88 -5.54
N ALA A 236 9.38 -0.13 -5.39
CA ALA A 236 10.83 -0.02 -5.63
C ALA A 236 11.11 0.10 -7.13
N LEU A 237 10.70 1.20 -7.76
CA LEU A 237 10.69 1.35 -9.21
C LEU A 237 11.97 2.01 -9.73
N LEU A 238 12.34 3.15 -9.14
CA LEU A 238 13.46 3.98 -9.58
C LEU A 238 14.71 3.58 -8.80
N LEU A 239 15.35 2.49 -9.23
CA LEU A 239 16.41 1.81 -8.45
C LEU A 239 17.65 2.67 -8.16
N GLY A 240 17.90 3.75 -8.92
CA GLY A 240 18.94 4.73 -8.56
C GLY A 240 18.67 5.45 -7.23
N TYR A 241 17.40 5.76 -6.97
CA TYR A 241 16.95 6.32 -5.68
C TYR A 241 17.02 5.28 -4.56
N GLU A 242 16.51 4.08 -4.82
CA GLU A 242 16.51 2.98 -3.83
C GLU A 242 17.94 2.55 -3.45
N GLU A 243 18.85 2.46 -4.43
CA GLU A 243 20.28 2.21 -4.19
C GLU A 243 20.91 3.30 -3.32
N ALA A 244 20.67 4.58 -3.64
CA ALA A 244 21.19 5.69 -2.85
C ALA A 244 20.66 5.67 -1.40
N MET A 245 19.43 5.18 -1.20
CA MET A 245 18.81 5.06 0.12
C MET A 245 19.08 3.73 0.82
N THR A 246 19.86 2.83 0.23
CA THR A 246 20.21 1.55 0.84
C THR A 246 21.42 1.68 1.78
N ARG A 247 21.25 1.25 3.04
CA ARG A 247 22.26 1.37 4.11
C ARG A 247 22.55 0.02 4.74
N ILE A 248 23.76 -0.12 5.26
CA ILE A 248 24.10 -1.21 6.16
C ILE A 248 23.58 -0.86 7.55
N ASP A 249 22.76 -1.73 8.13
CA ASP A 249 22.31 -1.59 9.50
C ASP A 249 23.47 -1.83 10.47
N SER A 250 23.72 -0.86 11.35
CA SER A 250 24.82 -0.92 12.32
C SER A 250 24.66 -2.04 13.34
N THR A 251 23.45 -2.57 13.55
CA THR A 251 23.20 -3.63 14.53
C THR A 251 23.32 -5.05 13.98
N SER A 252 22.98 -5.27 12.71
CA SER A 252 22.99 -6.60 12.07
C SER A 252 24.07 -6.78 11.00
N GLY A 253 24.59 -5.69 10.43
CA GLY A 253 25.48 -5.74 9.26
C GLY A 253 24.76 -6.04 7.94
N ASP A 254 23.44 -6.18 7.97
CA ASP A 254 22.61 -6.44 6.78
C ASP A 254 22.27 -5.16 6.02
N TRP A 255 21.98 -5.30 4.73
CA TRP A 255 21.47 -4.22 3.90
C TRP A 255 19.96 -4.02 4.08
N TYR A 256 19.56 -2.77 4.29
CA TYR A 256 18.17 -2.34 4.25
C TYR A 256 18.04 -1.17 3.29
N ASP A 257 17.02 -1.20 2.45
CA ASP A 257 16.58 0.02 1.82
C ASP A 257 15.89 0.88 2.87
N THR A 258 16.47 2.03 3.16
CA THR A 258 15.97 2.93 4.20
C THR A 258 15.12 4.06 3.62
N SER A 259 14.68 3.94 2.36
CA SER A 259 13.67 4.80 1.75
C SER A 259 12.28 4.55 2.33
N ALA A 260 11.95 3.31 2.71
CA ALA A 260 10.69 2.93 3.34
C ALA A 260 10.78 1.65 4.17
N HIS A 261 9.76 1.40 5.00
CA HIS A 261 9.71 0.20 5.83
C HIS A 261 9.49 -1.07 5.01
N MET A 262 8.59 -1.00 4.03
CA MET A 262 8.26 -2.08 3.09
C MET A 262 8.37 -1.57 1.66
N LEU A 263 8.85 -2.41 0.76
CA LEU A 263 8.86 -2.12 -0.67
C LEU A 263 7.95 -3.11 -1.40
N TRP A 264 7.50 -2.79 -2.61
CA TRP A 264 6.95 -3.83 -3.51
C TRP A 264 7.53 -3.77 -4.91
N ILE A 265 7.48 -4.93 -5.58
CA ILE A 265 7.79 -5.08 -6.99
C ILE A 265 6.48 -5.05 -7.78
N GLY A 266 6.39 -4.13 -8.74
CA GLY A 266 5.23 -3.94 -9.59
C GLY A 266 4.97 -5.10 -10.55
N HIS A 267 3.75 -5.17 -11.07
CA HIS A 267 3.35 -6.25 -11.97
C HIS A 267 4.17 -6.28 -13.28
N ARG A 268 4.70 -5.13 -13.69
CA ARG A 268 5.48 -4.96 -14.93
C ARG A 268 6.99 -5.13 -14.75
N THR A 269 7.47 -5.15 -13.50
CA THR A 269 8.90 -5.15 -13.13
C THR A 269 9.33 -6.40 -12.37
N ARG A 270 8.46 -7.41 -12.29
CA ARG A 270 8.67 -8.65 -11.53
C ARG A 270 9.42 -9.76 -12.27
N GLN A 271 10.17 -9.46 -13.32
CA GLN A 271 10.91 -10.51 -14.03
C GLN A 271 12.06 -11.04 -13.15
N VAL A 272 12.09 -12.37 -12.93
CA VAL A 272 12.98 -13.04 -11.96
C VAL A 272 14.47 -12.70 -12.15
N ASP A 273 14.89 -12.53 -13.40
CA ASP A 273 16.27 -12.29 -13.83
C ASP A 273 16.60 -10.80 -14.06
N HIS A 274 15.67 -9.89 -13.73
CA HIS A 274 15.82 -8.45 -13.97
C HIS A 274 16.25 -7.67 -12.72
N ALA A 275 16.60 -6.40 -12.96
CA ALA A 275 17.13 -5.46 -11.98
C ALA A 275 16.31 -5.35 -10.68
N HIS A 276 14.97 -5.24 -10.76
CA HIS A 276 14.11 -5.04 -9.60
C HIS A 276 14.11 -6.23 -8.63
N VAL A 277 14.01 -7.46 -9.15
CA VAL A 277 14.10 -8.68 -8.34
C VAL A 277 15.51 -8.85 -7.77
N ASN A 278 16.55 -8.52 -8.56
CA ASN A 278 17.92 -8.54 -8.09
C ASN A 278 18.20 -7.52 -6.97
N PHE A 279 17.60 -6.34 -7.03
CA PHE A 279 17.72 -5.36 -5.96
C PHE A 279 17.00 -5.85 -4.70
N CYS A 280 15.72 -6.21 -4.82
CA CYS A 280 14.90 -6.60 -3.68
C CYS A 280 15.36 -7.89 -2.97
N LYS A 281 16.07 -8.82 -3.65
CA LYS A 281 16.64 -10.01 -2.97
C LYS A 281 17.77 -9.66 -1.98
N GLY A 282 18.43 -8.52 -2.16
CA GLY A 282 19.59 -8.14 -1.34
C GLY A 282 19.24 -7.37 -0.07
N VAL A 283 18.18 -6.58 -0.11
CA VAL A 283 17.70 -5.81 1.05
C VAL A 283 16.84 -6.69 1.97
N LYS A 284 16.84 -6.42 3.28
CA LYS A 284 16.14 -7.22 4.31
C LYS A 284 14.74 -6.73 4.69
N ASN A 285 14.26 -5.64 4.08
CA ASN A 285 12.89 -5.12 4.23
C ASN A 285 11.82 -6.17 3.85
N PRO A 286 10.62 -6.19 4.44
CA PRO A 286 9.50 -6.92 3.84
C PRO A 286 9.23 -6.48 2.40
N ILE A 287 8.95 -7.44 1.52
CA ILE A 287 8.76 -7.22 0.08
C ILE A 287 7.37 -7.67 -0.37
N GLY A 288 6.62 -6.77 -0.98
CA GLY A 288 5.40 -7.05 -1.71
C GLY A 288 5.67 -7.46 -3.16
N ILE A 289 4.82 -8.31 -3.72
CA ILE A 289 4.86 -8.71 -5.14
C ILE A 289 3.46 -8.56 -5.73
N LYS A 290 3.30 -7.74 -6.77
CA LYS A 290 2.00 -7.63 -7.46
C LYS A 290 1.73 -8.87 -8.33
N CYS A 291 0.72 -9.65 -7.93
CA CYS A 291 0.23 -10.84 -8.63
C CYS A 291 -1.03 -10.46 -9.42
N GLY A 292 -0.99 -10.56 -10.74
CA GLY A 292 -2.13 -10.20 -11.60
C GLY A 292 -2.27 -11.16 -12.78
N PRO A 293 -3.18 -10.87 -13.73
CA PRO A 293 -3.40 -11.71 -14.91
C PRO A 293 -2.09 -12.03 -15.65
N GLY A 294 -1.92 -13.28 -16.08
CA GLY A 294 -0.71 -13.77 -16.72
C GLY A 294 0.46 -14.10 -15.77
N MET A 295 0.25 -14.07 -14.45
CA MET A 295 1.19 -14.66 -13.50
C MET A 295 1.06 -16.19 -13.52
N GLU A 296 2.15 -16.88 -13.84
CA GLU A 296 2.23 -18.34 -13.81
C GLU A 296 2.71 -18.85 -12.44
N THR A 297 2.25 -20.02 -12.02
CA THR A 297 2.60 -20.63 -10.73
C THR A 297 4.10 -20.87 -10.57
N ASP A 298 4.75 -21.42 -11.60
CA ASP A 298 6.20 -21.66 -11.61
C ASP A 298 7.02 -20.37 -11.61
N GLU A 299 6.49 -19.28 -12.17
CA GLU A 299 7.12 -17.97 -12.07
C GLU A 299 7.04 -17.44 -10.64
N LEU A 300 5.85 -17.51 -10.01
CA LEU A 300 5.64 -17.07 -8.64
C LEU A 300 6.55 -17.82 -7.64
N LEU A 301 6.65 -19.14 -7.76
CA LEU A 301 7.51 -19.94 -6.88
C LEU A 301 8.99 -19.56 -7.05
N ARG A 302 9.47 -19.39 -8.28
CA ARG A 302 10.85 -18.92 -8.54
C ARG A 302 11.11 -17.52 -7.98
N LEU A 303 10.13 -16.61 -8.04
CA LEU A 303 10.25 -15.29 -7.42
C LEU A 303 10.43 -15.41 -5.91
N ILE A 304 9.65 -16.26 -5.24
CA ILE A 304 9.74 -16.48 -3.80
C ILE A 304 11.06 -17.13 -3.43
N ASP A 305 11.53 -18.11 -4.21
CA ASP A 305 12.83 -18.76 -3.99
C ASP A 305 13.99 -17.76 -4.03
N VAL A 306 13.93 -16.77 -4.93
CA VAL A 306 14.94 -15.73 -5.04
C VAL A 306 14.82 -14.68 -3.93
N LEU A 307 13.60 -14.27 -3.57
CA LEU A 307 13.36 -13.15 -2.65
C LEU A 307 13.29 -13.55 -1.17
N ASN A 308 12.99 -14.82 -0.89
CA ASN A 308 12.85 -15.40 0.45
C ASN A 308 13.37 -16.85 0.52
N PRO A 309 14.66 -17.10 0.22
CA PRO A 309 15.21 -18.46 0.16
C PRO A 309 15.11 -19.21 1.50
N ALA A 310 15.15 -18.49 2.63
CA ALA A 310 15.08 -19.06 3.97
C ALA A 310 13.64 -19.21 4.51
N ASP A 311 12.63 -18.91 3.69
CA ASP A 311 11.21 -18.91 4.07
C ASP A 311 10.93 -18.11 5.36
N GLU A 312 11.54 -16.94 5.50
CA GLU A 312 11.32 -16.06 6.64
C GLU A 312 9.84 -15.59 6.65
N ALA A 313 9.09 -15.93 7.70
CA ALA A 313 7.72 -15.47 7.84
C ALA A 313 7.64 -13.93 7.84
N GLY A 314 6.62 -13.39 7.15
CA GLY A 314 6.42 -11.94 6.99
C GLY A 314 7.36 -11.25 6.00
N ARG A 315 8.28 -11.98 5.35
CA ARG A 315 9.15 -11.43 4.31
C ARG A 315 8.42 -11.15 3.01
N ILE A 316 7.49 -12.02 2.59
CA ILE A 316 6.79 -11.90 1.31
C ILE A 316 5.31 -11.60 1.52
N THR A 317 4.83 -10.56 0.85
CA THR A 317 3.42 -10.25 0.68
C THR A 317 3.01 -10.41 -0.78
N LEU A 318 2.13 -11.35 -1.09
CA LEU A 318 1.56 -11.54 -2.42
C LEU A 318 0.32 -10.66 -2.56
N ILE A 319 0.40 -9.65 -3.42
CA ILE A 319 -0.63 -8.62 -3.60
C ILE A 319 -1.43 -8.95 -4.88
N SER A 320 -2.55 -9.65 -4.71
CA SER A 320 -3.46 -10.09 -5.76
C SER A 320 -4.23 -8.93 -6.38
N ARG A 321 -4.26 -8.82 -7.71
CA ARG A 321 -5.00 -7.79 -8.46
C ARG A 321 -5.55 -8.34 -9.77
N PHE A 322 -6.51 -9.25 -9.74
CA PHE A 322 -7.02 -9.90 -10.96
C PHE A 322 -8.20 -9.18 -11.61
N GLY A 323 -8.80 -8.22 -10.92
CA GLY A 323 -10.10 -7.66 -11.31
C GLY A 323 -11.25 -8.54 -10.82
N SER A 324 -12.43 -7.95 -10.67
CA SER A 324 -13.65 -8.63 -10.23
C SER A 324 -14.02 -9.82 -11.11
N ASP A 325 -13.64 -9.78 -12.39
CA ASP A 325 -14.02 -10.81 -13.37
C ASP A 325 -12.94 -11.90 -13.52
N GLY A 326 -11.75 -11.65 -12.94
CA GLY A 326 -10.57 -12.50 -13.10
C GLY A 326 -10.16 -13.27 -11.85
N VAL A 327 -10.50 -12.79 -10.65
CA VAL A 327 -9.98 -13.32 -9.38
C VAL A 327 -10.37 -14.78 -9.13
N GLU A 328 -11.61 -15.18 -9.43
CA GLU A 328 -12.07 -16.57 -9.30
C GLU A 328 -11.32 -17.56 -10.19
N LYS A 329 -10.72 -17.10 -11.29
CA LYS A 329 -9.96 -17.96 -12.21
C LYS A 329 -8.46 -17.90 -11.93
N GLY A 330 -7.94 -16.70 -11.70
CA GLY A 330 -6.51 -16.45 -11.61
C GLY A 330 -5.88 -16.75 -10.25
N LEU A 331 -6.61 -16.53 -9.16
CA LEU A 331 -6.07 -16.69 -7.81
C LEU A 331 -5.98 -18.14 -7.31
N PRO A 332 -6.97 -19.04 -7.55
CA PRO A 332 -6.91 -20.39 -6.99
C PRO A 332 -5.67 -21.20 -7.38
N PRO A 333 -5.19 -21.20 -8.65
CA PRO A 333 -3.96 -21.89 -9.01
C PRO A 333 -2.73 -21.41 -8.23
N LEU A 334 -2.61 -20.10 -7.99
CA LEU A 334 -1.51 -19.52 -7.21
C LEU A 334 -1.60 -19.93 -5.74
N ALA A 335 -2.79 -19.85 -5.14
CA ALA A 335 -3.02 -20.24 -3.74
C ALA A 335 -2.68 -21.73 -3.50
N ARG A 336 -3.12 -22.62 -4.40
CA ARG A 336 -2.79 -24.06 -4.34
C ARG A 336 -1.30 -24.32 -4.48
N ALA A 337 -0.62 -23.63 -5.40
CA ALA A 337 0.82 -23.80 -5.62
C ALA A 337 1.61 -23.40 -4.37
N ILE A 338 1.28 -22.25 -3.77
CA ILE A 338 1.89 -21.78 -2.52
C ILE A 338 1.65 -22.76 -1.38
N LYS A 339 0.40 -23.17 -1.16
CA LYS A 339 0.05 -24.13 -0.12
C LYS A 339 0.79 -25.46 -0.28
N LYS A 340 0.85 -26.00 -1.50
CA LYS A 340 1.59 -27.23 -1.82
C LYS A 340 3.09 -27.09 -1.61
N SER A 341 3.66 -25.91 -1.89
CA SER A 341 5.09 -25.64 -1.71
C SER A 341 5.51 -25.48 -0.25
N GLY A 342 4.56 -25.27 0.66
CA GLY A 342 4.82 -25.00 2.08
C GLY A 342 5.40 -23.61 2.36
N ARG A 343 5.41 -22.70 1.38
CA ARG A 343 5.94 -21.34 1.53
C ARG A 343 5.06 -20.47 2.41
N THR A 344 5.71 -19.68 3.26
CA THR A 344 5.04 -18.77 4.18
C THR A 344 4.91 -17.37 3.57
N VAL A 345 3.68 -16.94 3.29
CA VAL A 345 3.40 -15.63 2.67
C VAL A 345 2.21 -14.93 3.32
N VAL A 346 2.19 -13.60 3.24
CA VAL A 346 0.98 -12.81 3.46
C VAL A 346 0.22 -12.70 2.15
N TRP A 347 -1.08 -13.03 2.14
CA TRP A 347 -1.96 -12.71 1.02
C TRP A 347 -2.62 -11.36 1.24
N SER A 348 -2.53 -10.47 0.24
CA SER A 348 -3.18 -9.16 0.25
C SER A 348 -3.96 -8.95 -1.05
N CYS A 349 -5.11 -8.29 -0.97
CA CYS A 349 -5.94 -7.94 -2.13
C CYS A 349 -5.73 -6.47 -2.53
N ASP A 350 -5.31 -6.23 -3.77
CA ASP A 350 -5.36 -4.95 -4.48
C ASP A 350 -6.53 -4.97 -5.49
N PRO A 351 -7.75 -4.61 -5.05
CA PRO A 351 -8.92 -4.60 -5.91
C PRO A 351 -9.02 -3.35 -6.79
N MET A 352 -8.00 -2.50 -6.81
CA MET A 352 -8.06 -1.21 -7.48
C MET A 352 -7.54 -1.34 -8.91
N HIS A 353 -6.32 -1.84 -9.05
CA HIS A 353 -5.63 -1.85 -10.33
C HIS A 353 -6.27 -2.79 -11.35
N GLY A 354 -6.97 -3.84 -10.91
CA GLY A 354 -7.71 -4.78 -11.75
C GLY A 354 -8.99 -4.23 -12.37
N ASN A 355 -9.55 -3.16 -11.80
CA ASN A 355 -10.92 -2.70 -12.07
C ASN A 355 -10.98 -1.29 -12.68
N THR A 356 -9.88 -0.78 -13.23
CA THR A 356 -9.85 0.51 -13.92
C THR A 356 -10.53 0.40 -15.29
N LEU A 357 -11.45 1.33 -15.57
CA LEU A 357 -12.05 1.55 -16.89
C LEU A 357 -11.85 2.99 -17.35
N LYS A 358 -12.06 3.25 -18.64
CA LYS A 358 -12.03 4.60 -19.24
C LYS A 358 -13.46 4.97 -19.65
N THR A 359 -13.95 6.11 -19.19
CA THR A 359 -15.28 6.66 -19.53
C THR A 359 -15.29 7.24 -20.94
N GLU A 360 -16.49 7.50 -21.48
CA GLU A 360 -16.65 8.20 -22.76
C GLU A 360 -16.06 9.61 -22.73
N SER A 361 -16.14 10.28 -21.58
CA SER A 361 -15.54 11.59 -21.31
C SER A 361 -14.01 11.57 -21.19
N GLY A 362 -13.38 10.40 -21.29
CA GLY A 362 -11.93 10.25 -21.31
C GLY A 362 -11.28 10.07 -19.94
N PHE A 363 -12.02 10.23 -18.84
CA PHE A 363 -11.54 9.96 -17.50
C PHE A 363 -11.28 8.47 -17.29
N LYS A 364 -10.24 8.15 -16.51
CA LYS A 364 -10.16 6.84 -15.89
C LYS A 364 -11.06 6.85 -14.66
N THR A 365 -11.77 5.77 -14.39
CA THR A 365 -12.50 5.59 -13.14
C THR A 365 -12.50 4.12 -12.73
N ARG A 366 -13.02 3.83 -11.53
CA ARG A 366 -13.17 2.49 -10.98
C ARG A 366 -14.55 2.39 -10.33
N PRO A 367 -15.40 1.44 -10.75
CA PRO A 367 -16.66 1.19 -10.05
C PRO A 367 -16.40 0.58 -8.68
N VAL A 368 -16.90 1.23 -7.61
CA VAL A 368 -16.77 0.73 -6.24
C VAL A 368 -17.34 -0.69 -6.09
N ASP A 369 -18.42 -1.03 -6.81
CA ASP A 369 -18.99 -2.38 -6.79
C ASP A 369 -18.02 -3.46 -7.29
N ARG A 370 -17.21 -3.16 -8.30
CA ARG A 370 -16.19 -4.10 -8.80
C ARG A 370 -15.06 -4.25 -7.80
N ILE A 371 -14.66 -3.14 -7.16
CA ILE A 371 -13.66 -3.14 -6.10
C ILE A 371 -14.13 -4.02 -4.93
N LEU A 372 -15.36 -3.81 -4.45
CA LEU A 372 -15.97 -4.62 -3.39
C LEU A 372 -16.10 -6.09 -3.79
N SER A 373 -16.51 -6.36 -5.04
CA SER A 373 -16.68 -7.72 -5.57
C SER A 373 -15.35 -8.49 -5.58
N GLU A 374 -14.25 -7.88 -6.03
CA GLU A 374 -12.94 -8.53 -6.04
C GLU A 374 -12.46 -8.88 -4.62
N VAL A 375 -12.67 -7.98 -3.64
CA VAL A 375 -12.30 -8.26 -2.23
C VAL A 375 -13.11 -9.42 -1.66
N ARG A 376 -14.43 -9.47 -1.93
CA ARG A 376 -15.29 -10.57 -1.48
C ARG A 376 -14.82 -11.90 -2.06
N GLN A 377 -14.62 -11.94 -3.37
CA GLN A 377 -14.16 -13.13 -4.08
C GLN A 377 -12.75 -13.55 -3.63
N PHE A 378 -11.84 -12.60 -3.37
CA PHE A 378 -10.52 -12.89 -2.81
C PHE A 378 -10.62 -13.62 -1.46
N ILE A 379 -11.47 -13.13 -0.55
CA ILE A 379 -11.71 -13.77 0.75
C ILE A 379 -12.28 -15.18 0.55
N ASP A 380 -13.28 -15.34 -0.33
CA ASP A 380 -13.93 -16.62 -0.60
C ASP A 380 -12.96 -17.64 -1.20
N VAL A 381 -12.18 -17.23 -2.21
CA VAL A 381 -11.19 -18.08 -2.88
C VAL A 381 -10.11 -18.54 -1.90
N LEU A 382 -9.48 -17.62 -1.17
CA LEU A 382 -8.40 -18.02 -0.26
C LEU A 382 -8.92 -18.93 0.85
N SER A 383 -10.09 -18.62 1.42
CA SER A 383 -10.72 -19.46 2.44
C SER A 383 -11.03 -20.86 1.90
N ALA A 384 -11.57 -20.97 0.69
CA ALA A 384 -11.85 -22.25 0.03
C ALA A 384 -10.57 -23.07 -0.25
N GLU A 385 -9.46 -22.40 -0.56
CA GLU A 385 -8.15 -23.03 -0.72
C GLU A 385 -7.44 -23.27 0.64
N GLY A 386 -8.07 -22.91 1.76
CA GLY A 386 -7.50 -23.00 3.12
C GLY A 386 -6.23 -22.16 3.30
N CYS A 387 -6.21 -20.99 2.68
CA CYS A 387 -5.23 -19.92 2.85
C CYS A 387 -5.87 -18.76 3.62
N TYR A 388 -5.09 -18.03 4.41
CA TYR A 388 -5.62 -16.89 5.16
C TYR A 388 -5.69 -15.62 4.27
N PRO A 389 -6.87 -14.98 4.11
CA PRO A 389 -7.00 -13.69 3.43
C PRO A 389 -6.45 -12.57 4.34
N GLY A 390 -5.13 -12.39 4.30
CA GLY A 390 -4.39 -11.64 5.31
C GLY A 390 -4.39 -10.13 5.21
N GLY A 391 -4.91 -9.53 4.13
CA GLY A 391 -4.89 -8.08 4.03
C GLY A 391 -5.47 -7.48 2.76
N VAL A 392 -5.38 -6.15 2.71
CA VAL A 392 -5.81 -5.34 1.57
C VAL A 392 -4.82 -4.22 1.26
N HIS A 393 -4.83 -3.78 0.00
CA HIS A 393 -3.97 -2.76 -0.57
C HIS A 393 -4.81 -1.80 -1.42
N PHE A 394 -5.07 -0.59 -0.91
CA PHE A 394 -5.91 0.40 -1.59
C PHE A 394 -5.16 1.63 -2.09
N GLU A 395 -5.72 2.26 -3.12
CA GLU A 395 -5.42 3.65 -3.49
C GLU A 395 -6.56 4.52 -2.99
N MET A 396 -6.28 5.42 -2.05
CA MET A 396 -7.28 6.15 -1.28
C MET A 396 -6.73 7.50 -0.80
N THR A 397 -7.62 8.45 -0.53
CA THR A 397 -7.28 9.78 -0.03
C THR A 397 -8.30 10.27 1.00
N GLY A 398 -7.83 11.07 1.95
CA GLY A 398 -8.70 11.78 2.89
C GLY A 398 -9.42 13.00 2.29
N GLN A 399 -9.05 13.39 1.07
CA GLN A 399 -9.70 14.48 0.34
C GLN A 399 -11.09 14.05 -0.15
N ASN A 400 -12.01 15.02 -0.22
CA ASN A 400 -13.36 14.79 -0.75
C ASN A 400 -13.36 14.85 -2.29
N VAL A 401 -12.89 13.77 -2.92
CA VAL A 401 -12.71 13.63 -4.38
C VAL A 401 -13.82 12.85 -5.05
N THR A 402 -14.00 13.05 -6.34
CA THR A 402 -14.93 12.30 -7.21
C THR A 402 -14.15 11.52 -8.27
N GLU A 403 -13.38 10.53 -7.84
CA GLU A 403 -12.48 9.77 -8.71
C GLU A 403 -13.03 8.37 -9.06
N CYS A 404 -13.59 7.65 -8.08
CA CYS A 404 -14.26 6.36 -8.29
C CYS A 404 -15.79 6.53 -8.35
N ILE A 405 -16.45 5.88 -9.31
CA ILE A 405 -17.92 5.92 -9.47
C ILE A 405 -18.64 4.91 -8.56
N GLY A 406 -19.88 5.23 -8.20
CA GLY A 406 -20.71 4.42 -7.31
C GLY A 406 -20.41 4.67 -5.82
N GLY A 407 -20.52 3.59 -5.03
CA GLY A 407 -20.50 3.66 -3.56
C GLY A 407 -21.77 4.28 -2.99
N ALA A 408 -21.84 4.44 -1.68
CA ALA A 408 -23.02 5.00 -0.99
C ALA A 408 -23.43 6.40 -1.49
N GLN A 409 -22.48 7.18 -2.00
CA GLN A 409 -22.72 8.52 -2.57
C GLN A 409 -23.30 8.50 -3.99
N ALA A 410 -23.31 7.32 -4.64
CA ALA A 410 -23.76 7.15 -6.02
C ALA A 410 -23.08 8.12 -7.02
N ILE A 411 -21.76 8.30 -6.90
CA ILE A 411 -20.98 9.17 -7.79
C ILE A 411 -21.15 8.70 -9.24
N SER A 412 -21.64 9.58 -10.10
CA SER A 412 -21.84 9.32 -11.52
C SER A 412 -20.62 9.70 -12.35
N GLU A 413 -20.58 9.30 -13.63
CA GLU A 413 -19.53 9.74 -14.55
C GLU A 413 -19.52 11.27 -14.75
N GLY A 414 -20.68 11.91 -14.65
CA GLY A 414 -20.81 13.38 -14.74
C GLY A 414 -20.20 14.12 -13.55
N ASP A 415 -20.12 13.44 -12.39
CA ASP A 415 -19.55 14.02 -11.18
C ASP A 415 -18.01 13.98 -11.18
N LEU A 416 -17.39 13.17 -12.05
CA LEU A 416 -15.93 13.01 -12.07
C LEU A 416 -15.23 14.36 -12.28
N SER A 417 -15.70 15.18 -13.22
CA SER A 417 -15.08 16.49 -13.50
C SER A 417 -15.17 17.49 -12.35
N SER A 418 -15.96 17.22 -11.30
CA SER A 418 -16.12 18.13 -10.16
C SER A 418 -14.82 18.23 -9.34
N ARG A 419 -14.20 17.09 -9.01
CA ARG A 419 -13.06 16.98 -8.09
C ARG A 419 -12.13 15.81 -8.44
N TYR A 420 -11.77 15.70 -9.71
CA TYR A 420 -10.77 14.75 -10.18
C TYR A 420 -9.36 15.34 -9.99
N HIS A 421 -8.67 14.93 -8.94
CA HIS A 421 -7.37 15.55 -8.57
C HIS A 421 -6.16 14.67 -8.91
N THR A 422 -6.36 13.37 -9.14
CA THR A 422 -5.28 12.47 -9.57
C THR A 422 -4.92 12.63 -11.05
N HIS A 423 -3.62 12.62 -11.36
CA HIS A 423 -3.10 12.48 -12.73
C HIS A 423 -2.72 11.04 -13.08
N CYS A 424 -2.86 10.11 -12.13
CA CYS A 424 -2.51 8.71 -12.30
C CYS A 424 -3.77 7.85 -12.39
N ASP A 425 -4.09 7.11 -11.33
CA ASP A 425 -5.29 6.29 -11.26
C ASP A 425 -6.26 6.81 -10.17
N PRO A 426 -7.57 6.55 -10.33
CA PRO A 426 -8.63 7.01 -9.43
C PRO A 426 -8.55 6.44 -8.00
N ARG A 427 -8.58 7.30 -6.98
CA ARG A 427 -8.54 6.91 -5.57
C ARG A 427 -9.95 6.77 -4.98
N LEU A 428 -10.08 5.93 -3.95
CA LEU A 428 -11.25 5.95 -3.08
C LEU A 428 -11.21 7.23 -2.23
N ASN A 429 -12.34 7.91 -2.11
CA ASN A 429 -12.48 8.96 -1.10
C ASN A 429 -12.72 8.33 0.29
N GLY A 430 -12.75 9.16 1.34
CA GLY A 430 -12.92 8.69 2.72
C GLY A 430 -14.20 7.88 2.98
N GLU A 431 -15.34 8.24 2.35
CA GLU A 431 -16.60 7.51 2.53
C GLU A 431 -16.56 6.14 1.86
N GLN A 432 -16.07 6.07 0.62
CA GLN A 432 -15.90 4.82 -0.11
C GLN A 432 -14.90 3.89 0.60
N ALA A 433 -13.80 4.44 1.13
CA ALA A 433 -12.83 3.66 1.90
C ALA A 433 -13.44 3.07 3.18
N LEU A 434 -14.30 3.83 3.87
CA LEU A 434 -14.98 3.37 5.08
C LEU A 434 -16.05 2.31 4.79
N GLU A 435 -16.80 2.47 3.69
CA GLU A 435 -17.72 1.46 3.17
C GLU A 435 -17.01 0.12 2.93
N LEU A 436 -15.82 0.16 2.33
CA LEU A 436 -14.97 -1.03 2.14
C LEU A 436 -14.58 -1.66 3.49
N ALA A 437 -14.16 -0.85 4.47
CA ALA A 437 -13.75 -1.36 5.78
C ALA A 437 -14.88 -2.13 6.48
N PHE A 438 -16.11 -1.59 6.47
CA PHE A 438 -17.27 -2.27 7.04
C PHE A 438 -17.62 -3.56 6.31
N MET A 439 -17.59 -3.57 4.98
CA MET A 439 -17.85 -4.77 4.20
C MET A 439 -16.84 -5.89 4.51
N ILE A 440 -15.54 -5.55 4.56
CA ILE A 440 -14.48 -6.50 4.90
C ILE A 440 -14.68 -7.04 6.31
N ALA A 441 -14.97 -6.15 7.26
CA ALA A 441 -15.29 -6.48 8.64
C ALA A 441 -16.42 -7.53 8.74
N GLU A 442 -17.55 -7.28 8.07
CA GLU A 442 -18.69 -8.20 8.03
C GLU A 442 -18.30 -9.57 7.44
N LYS A 443 -17.51 -9.57 6.34
CA LYS A 443 -17.08 -10.81 5.67
C LYS A 443 -16.12 -11.62 6.54
N LEU A 444 -15.14 -10.99 7.19
CA LEU A 444 -14.17 -11.65 8.07
C LEU A 444 -14.85 -12.29 9.30
N GLN A 445 -15.87 -11.65 9.87
CA GLN A 445 -16.68 -12.23 10.94
C GLN A 445 -17.42 -13.50 10.51
N GLY A 446 -17.91 -13.53 9.26
CA GLY A 446 -18.54 -14.70 8.67
C GLY A 446 -17.60 -15.90 8.56
N VAL A 447 -16.33 -15.67 8.22
CA VAL A 447 -15.31 -16.73 8.11
C VAL A 447 -14.99 -17.34 9.48
N GLY A 448 -14.77 -16.52 10.52
CA GLY A 448 -14.41 -17.00 11.86
C GLY A 448 -15.51 -17.81 12.58
N ARG A 449 -16.78 -17.58 12.24
CA ARG A 449 -17.92 -18.36 12.78
C ARG A 449 -18.12 -19.72 12.09
N GLY A 450 -17.53 -19.92 10.91
CA GLY A 450 -17.58 -21.20 10.19
C GLY A 450 -16.77 -22.32 10.84
N GLU A 451 -15.68 -21.97 11.54
CA GLU A 451 -14.78 -22.95 12.19
C GLU A 451 -15.28 -23.39 13.57
N THR A 452 -16.17 -22.63 14.22
CA THR A 452 -16.70 -22.94 15.57
C THR A 452 -17.88 -23.91 15.58
N ASN A 453 -18.36 -24.37 14.41
CA ASN A 453 -19.50 -25.30 14.29
C ASN A 453 -19.10 -26.77 14.10
N ILE A 454 -17.84 -27.14 14.32
CA ILE A 454 -17.42 -28.56 14.35
C ILE A 454 -17.22 -28.97 15.82
N SER A 455 -18.05 -29.92 16.26
CA SER A 455 -17.93 -30.72 17.49
C SER A 455 -18.43 -30.11 18.82
N LEU A 456 -19.76 -30.04 18.96
CA LEU A 456 -20.43 -30.53 20.17
C LEU A 456 -21.61 -31.42 19.71
N LYS A 457 -21.27 -32.65 19.26
CA LYS A 457 -22.26 -33.74 19.24
C LYS A 457 -22.14 -34.47 20.57
N ALA A 458 -23.24 -34.44 21.31
CA ALA A 458 -23.45 -35.14 22.56
C ALA A 458 -23.10 -36.64 22.45
N GLY A 459 -22.44 -37.13 23.50
CA GLY A 459 -22.29 -38.53 23.87
C GLY A 459 -22.21 -38.58 25.39
#